data_AF-A0A1F9AUL5-F1
#
_entry.id   AF-A0A1F9AUL5-F1
#
_cell.length_a   1.000
_cell.length_b   1.000
_cell.length_c   1.000
_cell.angle_alpha   90.00
_cell.angle_beta   90.00
_cell.angle_gamma   90.00
#
_symmetry.space_group_name_H-M   'P 1'
#
loop_
_entity.id
_entity.type
_entity.pdbx_description
1 polymer ?
#
loop_
_entity_poly.entity_id
_entity_poly.type
_entity_poly.pdbx_seq_one_letter_code
_entity_poly.pdbx_strand_id
1 'polypeptide(L)' 'MSLNGWQWLYQYSIGGLFFLLTLWLCFRLGGAEPDHPADRRTRRILILGFIGYAGGHGLWILLASL' A
#
# COMPACT_ATOMS: atom_id res chain seq x y z
N MET A 1 -3.08 22.45 3.91
CA MET A 1 -2.76 21.02 4.15
C MET A 1 -1.70 20.97 5.25
N SER A 2 -1.92 20.22 6.33
CA SER A 2 -1.00 20.18 7.49
C SER A 2 0.33 19.49 7.13
N LEU A 3 1.39 19.70 7.93
CA LEU A 3 2.67 19.00 7.77
C LEU A 3 2.48 17.48 7.73
N ASN A 4 1.61 16.97 8.62
CA ASN A 4 1.23 15.55 8.68
C ASN A 4 0.57 15.07 7.37
N GLY A 5 -0.27 15.92 6.75
CA GLY A 5 -0.89 15.62 5.46
C GLY A 5 0.12 15.52 4.31
N TRP A 6 1.14 16.38 4.28
CA TRP A 6 2.22 16.30 3.29
C TRP A 6 3.11 15.08 3.50
N GLN A 7 3.44 14.75 4.75
CA GLN A 7 4.18 13.54 5.10
C GLN A 7 3.41 12.28 4.70
N TRP A 8 2.11 12.23 5.00
CA TRP A 8 1.23 11.16 4.56
C TRP A 8 1.23 11.02 3.04
N LEU A 9 1.03 12.12 2.31
CA LEU A 9 1.02 12.09 0.84
C LEU A 9 2.34 11.54 0.30
N TYR A 10 3.49 12.03 0.79
CA TYR A 10 4.80 11.55 0.37
C TYR A 10 4.99 10.05 0.66
N GLN A 11 4.66 9.62 1.89
CA GLN A 11 4.81 8.24 2.32
C GLN A 11 3.97 7.25 1.48
N TYR A 12 2.70 7.57 1.20
CA TYR A 12 1.82 6.66 0.47
C TYR A 12 1.85 6.85 -1.06
N SER A 13 2.39 7.96 -1.57
CA SER A 13 2.69 8.10 -3.00
C SER A 13 4.02 7.46 -3.35
N ILE A 14 5.13 7.99 -2.84
CA ILE A 14 6.47 7.51 -3.17
C ILE A 14 6.71 6.14 -2.53
N GLY A 15 6.48 5.99 -1.23
CA GLY A 15 6.61 4.69 -0.56
C GLY A 15 5.61 3.65 -1.11
N GLY A 16 4.40 4.09 -1.47
CA GLY A 16 3.40 3.24 -2.14
C GLY A 16 3.86 2.77 -3.52
N LEU A 17 4.49 3.63 -4.30
CA LEU A 17 5.08 3.27 -5.60
C LEU A 17 6.17 2.21 -5.43
N PHE A 18 7.09 2.40 -4.48
CA PHE A 18 8.12 1.41 -4.16
C PHE A 18 7.52 0.07 -3.71
N PHE A 19 6.48 0.10 -2.87
CA PHE A 19 5.76 -1.10 -2.44
C PHE A 19 5.15 -1.85 -3.64
N LEU A 20 4.43 -1.15 -4.51
CA LEU A 20 3.79 -1.75 -5.69
C LEU A 20 4.81 -2.29 -6.69
N LEU A 21 5.91 -1.57 -6.94
CA LEU A 21 7.00 -2.03 -7.79
C LEU A 21 7.66 -3.29 -7.23
N THR A 22 7.94 -3.32 -5.93
CA THR A 22 8.54 -4.48 -5.26
C THR A 22 7.59 -5.67 -5.30
N LEU A 23 6.30 -5.45 -5.03
CA LEU A 23 5.28 -6.48 -5.16
C LEU A 23 5.24 -7.03 -6.59
N TRP A 24 5.22 -6.17 -7.59
CA TRP A 24 5.26 -6.57 -9.00
C TRP A 24 6.50 -7.39 -9.35
N LEU A 25 7.69 -6.99 -8.86
CA LEU A 25 8.93 -7.74 -9.05
C LEU A 25 8.86 -9.14 -8.44
N CYS A 26 8.32 -9.28 -7.23
CA CYS A 26 8.15 -10.59 -6.59
C CYS A 26 7.29 -11.54 -7.43
N PHE A 27 6.21 -11.04 -8.03
CA PHE A 27 5.33 -11.85 -8.89
C PHE A 27 5.89 -12.08 -10.29
N ARG A 28 6.70 -11.15 -10.83
CA ARG A 28 7.24 -11.25 -12.20
C ARG A 28 8.48 -12.12 -12.30
N LEU A 29 9.34 -12.09 -11.29
CA LEU A 29 10.61 -12.84 -11.28
C LEU A 29 10.46 -14.29 -10.78
N GLY A 30 9.23 -14.78 -10.61
CA GLY A 30 8.97 -16.15 -10.14
C GLY A 30 9.08 -16.34 -8.63
N GLY A 31 9.14 -15.26 -7.84
CA GLY A 31 9.04 -15.34 -6.39
C GLY A 31 7.62 -15.66 -5.88
N ALA A 32 6.63 -15.56 -6.76
CA ALA A 32 5.25 -15.99 -6.53
C ALA A 32 4.63 -16.45 -7.86
N GLU A 33 3.82 -17.49 -7.82
CA GLU A 33 3.09 -18.04 -8.96
C GLU A 33 1.73 -17.34 -9.09
N PRO A 34 1.48 -16.54 -10.15
CA PRO A 34 0.24 -15.78 -10.29
C PRO A 34 -1.03 -16.64 -10.36
N ASP A 35 -0.89 -17.91 -10.77
CA ASP A 35 -1.99 -18.86 -10.90
C ASP A 35 -2.21 -19.69 -9.63
N HIS A 36 -1.24 -19.68 -8.71
CA HIS A 36 -1.35 -20.38 -7.44
C HIS A 36 -2.35 -19.65 -6.52
N PRO A 37 -3.37 -20.35 -5.98
CA PRO A 37 -4.45 -19.72 -5.22
C PRO A 37 -3.99 -18.99 -3.96
N ALA A 38 -2.95 -19.49 -3.28
CA ALA A 38 -2.39 -18.84 -2.10
C ALA A 38 -1.75 -17.49 -2.47
N ASP A 39 -1.01 -17.44 -3.57
CA ASP A 39 -0.25 -16.27 -4.00
C ASP A 39 -1.19 -15.17 -4.51
N ARG A 40 -2.26 -15.55 -5.22
CA ARG A 40 -3.35 -14.64 -5.57
C ARG A 40 -4.02 -14.03 -4.34
N ARG A 41 -4.26 -14.85 -3.31
CA ARG A 41 -4.84 -14.38 -2.05
C ARG A 41 -3.89 -13.42 -1.34
N THR A 42 -2.62 -13.78 -1.24
CA THR A 42 -1.56 -12.93 -0.66
C THR A 42 -1.48 -11.59 -1.38
N ARG A 43 -1.45 -11.58 -2.72
CA ARG A 43 -1.47 -10.33 -3.51
C ARG A 43 -2.65 -9.44 -3.16
N ARG A 44 -3.86 -10.02 -3.10
CA ARG A 44 -5.08 -9.27 -2.74
C ARG A 44 -5.00 -8.72 -1.33
N ILE A 45 -4.56 -9.53 -0.35
CA ILE A 45 -4.41 -9.10 1.04
C ILE A 45 -3.41 -7.95 1.15
N LEU A 46 -2.26 -8.03 0.48
CA LEU A 46 -1.22 -7.01 0.50
C LEU A 46 -1.72 -5.68 -0.09
N ILE A 47 -2.41 -5.71 -1.24
CA ILE A 47 -2.95 -4.51 -1.87
C ILE A 47 -4.07 -3.90 -1.01
N LEU A 48 -5.02 -4.72 -0.53
CA LEU A 48 -6.11 -4.25 0.31
C LEU A 48 -5.59 -3.73 1.66
N GLY A 49 -4.58 -4.38 2.24
CA GLY A 49 -3.92 -3.93 3.46
C GLY A 49 -3.22 -2.59 3.27
N PHE A 50 -2.53 -2.38 2.15
CA PHE A 50 -1.93 -1.09 1.82
C PHE A 50 -2.98 0.01 1.69
N ILE A 51 -4.04 -0.21 0.89
CA ILE A 51 -5.11 0.78 0.70
C ILE A 51 -5.82 1.08 2.02
N GLY A 52 -6.16 0.03 2.78
CA GLY A 52 -6.83 0.16 4.07
C GLY A 52 -6.00 0.92 5.08
N TYR A 53 -4.71 0.63 5.18
CA TYR A 53 -3.81 1.33 6.09
C TYR A 53 -3.58 2.79 5.66
N ALA A 54 -3.36 3.05 4.37
CA ALA A 54 -3.21 4.40 3.83
C ALA A 54 -4.47 5.23 4.10
N GLY A 55 -5.64 4.70 3.76
CA GLY A 55 -6.94 5.37 3.97
C GLY A 55 -7.23 5.59 5.46
N GLY A 56 -7.01 4.58 6.30
CA GLY A 56 -7.21 4.69 7.75
C GLY A 56 -6.30 5.72 8.39
N HIS A 57 -5.02 5.75 8.00
CA HIS A 57 -4.09 6.77 8.47
C HIS A 57 -4.47 8.17 7.97
N GLY A 58 -4.93 8.30 6.72
CA GLY A 58 -5.42 9.57 6.18
C GLY A 58 -6.65 10.07 6.94
N LEU A 59 -7.60 9.17 7.23
CA LEU A 59 -8.78 9.45 8.03
C LEU A 59 -8.40 9.89 9.45
N TRP A 60 -7.44 9.21 10.08
CA TRP A 60 -6.92 9.59 11.39
C TRP A 60 -6.37 11.03 11.39
N ILE A 61 -5.56 11.39 10.40
CA ILE A 61 -5.02 12.75 10.27
C ILE A 61 -6.15 13.77 10.11
N LEU A 62 -7.16 13.46 9.29
CA LEU A 62 -8.31 14.34 9.09
C LEU A 62 -9.07 14.56 10.41
N LEU A 63 -9.40 13.47 11.12
CA LEU A 63 -10.13 13.52 12.39
C LEU A 63 -9.34 14.25 13.48
N ALA A 64 -8.02 14.06 13.54
CA ALA A 64 -7.15 14.74 14.50
C ALA A 64 -6.89 16.22 14.15
N SER A 65 -7.28 16.66 12.95
CA SER A 65 -7.15 18.05 12.51
C SER A 65 -8.46 18.85 12.63
N LEU A 66 -9.54 18.21 13.10
CA LEU A 66 -10.82 18.84 13.49
C LEU A 66 -10.72 19.36 14.93
#